data_AF-A0A1A9WV56-F1
#
_entry.id   AF-A0A1A9WV56-F1
#
_cell.length_a   1.000
_cell.length_b   1.000
_cell.length_c   1.000
_cell.angle_alpha   90.00
_cell.angle_beta   90.00
_cell.angle_gamma   90.00
#
_symmetry.space_group_name_H-M   'P 1'
#
loop_
_entity.id
_entity.type
_entity.pdbx_description
1 polymer ?
#
loop_
_entity_poly.entity_id
_entity_poly.type
_entity_poly.pdbx_seq_one_letter_code
_entity_poly.pdbx_strand_id
1 'polypeptide(L)'
;MSSIQLFVTLTLCAPLLASILIFIYHLFSSKYWQSKNLPFIQPTPLFGNLRDLLFLKISFGEQFLKLHKHPALSQAAVGGIYILNKPALLLRDPELIQLLLIKNFHTFRNRYEAADQNDEFGALTLALAKYPVWRASRLQLCKVFTSGQLRDRMYPLMLHIAEDLEKHILKTFSPVSEAIIEVKELCSLFTTDLTSLVHFGVHSEGLKNGHSEVRQQTIELFKMSCYKAVKFFVIFFLPHFAGMLRVRVFPQSYMEFIKKFTNEIRKRRHTLQMSETHDLLGTLLRYYEKMSGESVTNSVCVRKKSATEDEEYLKNQRRTLQIVQVTATDGKNLTGRPIVDKLNRLKSNYSDILTPKCKETESKTPETQTNSQCNIDDHEAAKKTIIEKDLTSTGDKLSEYYWERLAIRRQEALDVTLEENQQLQERIECLRGELVTSQKLFEEAKNLVELLKEILNDKEEEQAKQKDAMLFEDDETNSSITTNSSSEE
;
A
#
# COMPACT_ATOMS: atom_id res chain seq x y z
N MET A 1 -9.25 67.60 -8.87
CA MET A 1 -8.28 67.30 -7.79
C MET A 1 -8.71 66.14 -6.89
N SER A 2 -10.00 65.92 -6.66
CA SER A 2 -10.53 64.84 -5.80
C SER A 2 -10.21 63.43 -6.28
N SER A 3 -10.33 63.12 -7.57
CA SER A 3 -10.12 61.76 -8.09
C SER A 3 -8.66 61.29 -8.02
N ILE A 4 -7.69 62.20 -8.21
CA ILE A 4 -6.26 61.89 -8.13
C ILE A 4 -5.84 61.71 -6.68
N GLN A 5 -6.34 62.53 -5.76
CA GLN A 5 -6.08 62.35 -4.32
C GLN A 5 -6.70 61.06 -3.79
N LEU A 6 -7.91 60.69 -4.25
CA LEU A 6 -8.51 59.40 -3.90
C LEU A 6 -7.68 58.22 -4.44
N PHE A 7 -7.16 58.32 -5.66
CA PHE A 7 -6.31 57.29 -6.26
C PHE A 7 -4.96 57.16 -5.54
N VAL A 8 -4.32 58.28 -5.18
CA VAL A 8 -3.04 58.30 -4.46
C VAL A 8 -3.20 57.81 -3.02
N THR A 9 -4.29 58.19 -2.34
CA THR A 9 -4.57 57.70 -0.98
C THR A 9 -4.93 56.22 -0.97
N LEU A 10 -5.72 55.73 -1.92
CA LEU A 10 -6.04 54.30 -2.03
C LEU A 10 -4.79 53.46 -2.34
N THR A 11 -3.92 53.94 -3.22
CA THR A 11 -2.70 53.20 -3.62
C THR A 11 -1.62 53.19 -2.53
N LEU A 12 -1.55 54.18 -1.64
CA LEU A 12 -0.59 54.21 -0.51
C LEU A 12 -1.16 53.60 0.78
N CYS A 13 -2.43 53.85 1.11
CA CYS A 13 -3.02 53.38 2.37
C CYS A 13 -3.39 51.89 2.32
N ALA A 14 -3.83 51.36 1.17
CA ALA A 14 -4.17 49.94 1.04
C ALA A 14 -2.99 48.99 1.30
N PRO A 15 -1.77 49.18 0.72
CA PRO A 15 -0.63 48.31 1.01
C PRO A 15 -0.11 48.51 2.45
N LEU A 16 -0.17 49.73 3.00
CA LEU A 16 0.22 49.98 4.39
C LEU A 16 -0.70 49.23 5.36
N LEU A 17 -2.02 49.32 5.15
CA LEU A 17 -3.01 48.59 5.92
C LEU A 17 -2.84 47.07 5.77
N ALA A 18 -2.61 46.58 4.55
CA ALA A 18 -2.36 45.16 4.29
C ALA A 18 -1.10 44.67 5.01
N SER A 19 -0.01 45.45 5.00
CA SER A 19 1.23 45.15 5.71
C SER A 19 1.02 45.07 7.23
N ILE A 20 0.28 46.03 7.80
CA ILE A 20 -0.08 46.03 9.23
C ILE A 20 -0.92 44.79 9.57
N LEU A 21 -1.92 44.44 8.74
CA LEU A 21 -2.74 43.25 8.95
C LEU A 21 -1.93 41.95 8.86
N ILE A 22 -1.00 41.86 7.90
CA ILE A 22 -0.08 40.73 7.75
C ILE A 22 0.84 40.62 8.98
N PHE A 23 1.38 41.73 9.46
CA PHE A 23 2.23 41.77 10.63
C PHE A 23 1.47 41.32 11.89
N ILE A 24 0.27 41.86 12.11
CA ILE A 24 -0.62 41.44 13.20
C ILE A 24 -0.93 39.93 13.08
N TYR A 25 -1.24 39.45 11.88
CA TYR A 25 -1.48 38.04 11.64
C TYR A 25 -0.28 37.16 11.99
N HIS A 26 0.94 37.54 11.60
CA HIS A 26 2.15 36.80 11.94
C HIS A 26 2.38 36.74 13.46
N LEU A 27 2.13 37.84 14.17
CA LEU A 27 2.22 37.87 15.62
C LEU A 27 1.18 36.96 16.29
N PHE A 28 -0.07 36.99 15.83
CA PHE A 28 -1.13 36.16 16.43
C PHE A 28 -0.99 34.68 16.08
N SER A 29 -0.65 34.36 14.83
CA SER A 29 -0.47 32.98 14.41
C SER A 29 0.70 32.34 15.15
N SER A 30 1.85 33.03 15.30
CA SER A 30 2.98 32.47 16.05
C SER A 30 2.67 32.17 17.53
N LYS A 31 1.79 32.95 18.17
CA LYS A 31 1.49 32.81 19.61
C LYS A 31 0.95 31.44 20.01
N TYR A 32 0.13 30.81 19.17
CA TYR A 32 -0.50 29.53 19.56
C TYR A 32 0.55 28.44 19.78
N TRP A 33 1.40 28.17 18.79
CA TRP A 33 2.43 27.13 18.93
C TRP A 33 3.55 27.53 19.88
N GLN A 34 3.89 28.82 19.95
CA GLN A 34 4.82 29.34 20.96
C GLN A 34 4.32 29.07 22.38
N SER A 35 3.04 29.30 22.66
CA SER A 35 2.45 29.02 23.99
C SER A 35 2.44 27.54 24.36
N LYS A 36 2.56 26.65 23.37
CA LYS A 36 2.62 25.20 23.56
C LYS A 36 4.06 24.66 23.59
N ASN A 37 5.07 25.53 23.45
CA ASN A 37 6.48 25.17 23.40
C ASN A 37 6.78 24.08 22.34
N LEU A 38 6.08 24.13 21.19
CA LEU A 38 6.28 23.20 20.09
C LEU A 38 6.99 23.89 18.92
N PRO A 39 7.93 23.21 18.24
CA PRO A 39 8.51 23.72 17.00
C PRO A 39 7.42 23.78 15.93
N PHE A 40 7.40 24.85 15.14
CA PHE A 40 6.36 25.06 14.14
C PHE A 40 6.89 25.76 12.89
N ILE A 41 6.19 25.56 11.77
CA ILE A 41 6.49 26.23 10.51
C ILE A 41 5.67 27.51 10.43
N GLN A 42 6.35 28.63 10.21
CA GLN A 42 5.70 29.92 10.06
C GLN A 42 4.67 29.91 8.92
N PRO A 43 3.39 30.27 9.18
CA PRO A 43 2.36 30.27 8.15
C PRO A 43 2.53 31.45 7.19
N THR A 44 2.13 31.25 5.94
CA THR A 44 1.87 32.35 5.01
C THR A 44 0.51 32.96 5.36
N PRO A 45 0.37 34.31 5.32
CA PRO A 45 -0.92 34.97 5.52
C PRO A 45 -2.05 34.37 4.67
N LEU A 46 -3.23 34.20 5.26
CA LEU A 46 -4.47 33.62 4.70
C LEU A 46 -4.42 32.12 4.33
N PHE A 47 -3.29 31.64 3.80
CA PHE A 47 -3.17 30.28 3.25
C PHE A 47 -2.54 29.28 4.22
N GLY A 48 -2.03 29.75 5.37
CA GLY A 48 -1.30 28.92 6.31
C GLY A 48 -0.04 28.35 5.65
N ASN A 49 0.18 27.05 5.81
CA ASN A 49 1.29 26.35 5.18
C ASN A 49 0.92 25.65 3.86
N LEU A 50 -0.26 25.94 3.29
CA LEU A 50 -0.80 25.25 2.10
C LEU A 50 -0.75 26.09 0.81
N ARG A 51 -0.06 27.24 0.81
CA ARG A 51 -0.03 28.18 -0.32
C ARG A 51 0.19 27.47 -1.67
N ASP A 52 1.27 26.70 -1.80
CA ASP A 52 1.67 26.09 -3.07
C ASP A 52 0.63 25.07 -3.57
N LEU A 53 0.05 24.30 -2.64
CA LEU A 53 -1.05 23.37 -2.92
C LEU A 53 -2.30 24.11 -3.44
N LEU A 54 -2.66 25.25 -2.83
CA LEU A 54 -3.86 26.01 -3.21
C LEU A 54 -3.73 26.71 -4.55
N PHE A 55 -2.52 27.09 -4.94
CA PHE A 55 -2.23 27.59 -6.28
C PHE A 55 -1.97 26.46 -7.29
N LEU A 56 -2.23 25.20 -6.93
CA LEU A 56 -2.04 24.01 -7.77
C LEU A 56 -0.61 23.90 -8.35
N LYS A 57 0.39 24.44 -7.64
CA LYS A 57 1.80 24.41 -8.05
C LYS A 57 2.46 23.07 -7.72
N ILE A 58 1.98 22.41 -6.66
CA ILE A 58 2.48 21.12 -6.19
C ILE A 58 1.32 20.20 -5.85
N SER A 59 1.57 18.90 -5.86
CA SER A 59 0.60 17.90 -5.46
C SER A 59 0.39 17.85 -3.94
N PHE A 60 -0.70 17.20 -3.51
CA PHE A 60 -0.97 16.98 -2.09
C PHE A 60 0.17 16.22 -1.40
N GLY A 61 0.70 15.17 -2.03
CA GLY A 61 1.82 14.39 -1.48
C GLY A 61 3.08 15.21 -1.31
N GLU A 62 3.47 15.99 -2.32
CA GLU A 62 4.64 16.88 -2.26
C GLU A 62 4.50 17.96 -1.20
N GLN A 63 3.30 18.53 -1.02
CA GLN A 63 3.04 19.52 0.02
C GLN A 63 3.32 18.96 1.41
N PHE A 64 2.80 17.78 1.74
CA PHE A 64 3.04 17.18 3.05
C PHE A 64 4.47 16.64 3.21
N LEU A 65 5.11 16.19 2.13
CA LEU A 65 6.53 15.85 2.14
C LEU A 65 7.41 17.06 2.46
N LYS A 66 7.12 18.22 1.85
CA LYS A 66 7.80 19.50 2.10
C LYS A 66 7.64 19.96 3.55
N LEU A 67 6.43 19.84 4.11
CA LEU A 67 6.18 20.15 5.52
C LEU A 67 6.91 19.18 6.45
N HIS A 68 6.87 17.88 6.14
CA HIS A 68 7.55 16.85 6.92
C HIS A 68 9.07 17.05 6.95
N LYS A 69 9.68 17.36 5.80
CA LYS A 69 11.13 17.59 5.65
C LYS A 69 11.57 19.03 5.98
N HIS A 70 10.68 19.87 6.50
CA HIS A 70 11.00 21.27 6.74
C HIS A 70 12.12 21.41 7.80
N PRO A 71 13.16 22.24 7.58
CA PRO A 71 14.30 22.38 8.49
C PRO A 71 13.90 22.72 9.93
N ALA A 72 12.89 23.61 10.10
CA ALA A 72 12.37 24.01 11.40
C ALA A 72 11.81 22.85 12.25
N LEU A 73 11.49 21.71 11.63
CA LEU A 73 10.98 20.53 12.31
C LEU A 73 12.02 19.41 12.37
N SER A 74 13.18 19.53 11.73
CA SER A 74 14.11 18.42 11.41
C SER A 74 14.32 17.40 12.53
N GLN A 75 14.54 17.86 13.77
CA GLN A 75 14.78 17.04 14.97
C GLN A 75 13.53 16.78 15.84
N ALA A 76 12.37 17.30 15.46
CA ALA A 76 11.15 17.23 16.25
C ALA A 76 10.26 16.03 15.86
N ALA A 77 9.84 15.26 16.86
CA ALA A 77 8.86 14.17 16.72
C ALA A 77 7.47 14.66 16.28
N VAL A 78 7.14 15.92 16.62
CA VAL A 78 5.90 16.60 16.23
C VAL A 78 6.21 18.05 15.85
N GLY A 79 5.42 18.60 14.94
CA GLY A 79 5.54 19.99 14.51
C GLY A 79 4.19 20.69 14.38
N GLY A 80 4.16 21.96 14.75
CA GLY A 80 3.01 22.83 14.49
C GLY A 80 2.97 23.27 13.03
N ILE A 81 1.80 23.16 12.40
CA ILE A 81 1.50 23.77 11.11
C ILE A 81 0.15 24.50 11.18
N TYR A 82 -0.18 25.20 10.12
CA TYR A 82 -1.46 25.85 9.90
C TYR A 82 -2.07 25.36 8.60
N ILE A 83 -3.27 24.83 8.71
CA ILE A 83 -4.15 24.57 7.58
C ILE A 83 -5.07 25.78 7.47
N LEU A 84 -4.81 26.64 6.48
CA LEU A 84 -5.39 27.99 6.43
C LEU A 84 -5.09 28.74 7.73
N ASN A 85 -6.10 29.14 8.49
CA ASN A 85 -5.95 29.83 9.78
C ASN A 85 -6.10 28.90 10.99
N LYS A 86 -6.25 27.58 10.78
CA LYS A 86 -6.43 26.62 11.87
C LYS A 86 -5.10 25.94 12.21
N PRO A 87 -4.67 25.95 13.48
CA PRO A 87 -3.50 25.19 13.90
C PRO A 87 -3.78 23.69 13.70
N ALA A 88 -2.85 22.98 13.09
CA ALA A 88 -2.86 21.53 12.95
C ALA A 88 -1.52 20.94 13.38
N LEU A 89 -1.55 19.77 14.02
CA LEU A 89 -0.36 19.08 14.48
C LEU A 89 0.12 18.11 13.39
N LEU A 90 1.38 18.26 12.97
CA LEU A 90 2.08 17.35 12.08
C LEU A 90 2.83 16.31 12.90
N LEU A 91 2.40 15.06 12.83
CA LEU A 91 3.06 13.93 13.49
C LEU A 91 4.17 13.39 12.59
N ARG A 92 5.35 13.13 13.16
CA ARG A 92 6.50 12.58 12.42
C ARG A 92 7.05 11.30 13.02
N ASP A 93 6.93 11.13 14.33
CA ASP A 93 7.36 9.93 15.03
C ASP A 93 6.35 8.77 14.87
N PRO A 94 6.77 7.60 14.35
CA PRO A 94 5.93 6.42 14.22
C PRO A 94 5.27 5.98 15.53
N GLU A 95 5.95 6.10 16.68
CA GLU A 95 5.38 5.69 17.97
C GLU A 95 4.19 6.57 18.36
N LEU A 96 4.30 7.89 18.13
CA LEU A 96 3.20 8.83 18.35
C LEU A 96 2.04 8.62 17.37
N ILE A 97 2.34 8.31 16.12
CA ILE A 97 1.32 7.97 15.13
C ILE A 97 0.56 6.70 15.57
N GLN A 98 1.27 5.67 16.03
CA GLN A 98 0.67 4.44 16.54
C GLN A 98 -0.17 4.70 17.80
N LEU A 99 0.34 5.51 18.72
CA LEU A 99 -0.37 5.91 19.93
C LEU A 99 -1.70 6.58 19.58
N LEU A 100 -1.72 7.50 18.62
CA LEU A 100 -2.93 8.25 18.27
C LEU A 100 -3.92 7.44 17.41
N LEU A 101 -3.42 6.74 16.39
CA LEU A 101 -4.28 6.01 15.45
C LEU A 101 -4.76 4.65 15.97
N ILE A 102 -4.05 4.03 16.92
CA ILE A 102 -4.38 2.71 17.46
C ILE A 102 -4.85 2.80 18.91
N LYS A 103 -3.95 3.20 19.82
CA LYS A 103 -4.22 3.18 21.28
C LYS A 103 -5.32 4.19 21.64
N ASN A 104 -5.23 5.41 21.13
CA ASN A 104 -6.15 6.52 21.41
C ASN A 104 -7.15 6.79 20.29
N PHE A 105 -7.45 5.79 19.46
CA PHE A 105 -8.40 5.90 18.34
C PHE A 105 -9.78 6.44 18.77
N HIS A 106 -10.22 6.11 19.99
CA HIS A 106 -11.50 6.57 20.54
C HIS A 106 -11.57 8.09 20.73
N THR A 107 -10.44 8.79 20.83
CA THR A 107 -10.38 10.26 20.86
C THR A 107 -10.36 10.83 19.44
N PHE A 108 -9.69 10.15 18.52
CA PHE A 108 -9.47 10.59 17.13
C PHE A 108 -10.28 9.78 16.10
N ARG A 109 -11.60 9.63 16.35
CA ARG A 109 -12.46 8.74 15.55
C ARG A 109 -12.77 9.27 14.14
N ASN A 110 -12.78 10.59 13.97
CA ASN A 110 -13.28 11.25 12.77
C ASN A 110 -12.15 11.95 12.03
N ARG A 111 -12.17 11.85 10.70
CA ARG A 111 -11.39 12.74 9.84
C ARG A 111 -11.99 14.15 9.82
N TYR A 112 -11.15 15.13 9.51
CA TYR A 112 -11.54 16.52 9.44
C TYR A 112 -12.47 16.78 8.25
N GLU A 113 -12.16 16.19 7.07
CA GLU A 113 -13.00 16.34 5.88
C GLU A 113 -14.45 15.90 6.13
N ALA A 114 -15.39 16.57 5.47
CA ALA A 114 -16.79 16.18 5.51
C ALA A 114 -17.49 16.60 4.21
N ALA A 115 -18.33 15.71 3.69
CA ALA A 115 -19.32 16.07 2.68
C ALA A 115 -20.50 16.81 3.32
N ASP A 116 -21.33 17.43 2.49
CA ASP A 116 -22.68 17.87 2.90
C ASP A 116 -23.47 16.66 3.44
N GLN A 117 -24.22 16.85 4.52
CA GLN A 117 -25.09 15.82 5.09
C GLN A 117 -26.22 15.41 4.14
N ASN A 118 -26.60 16.32 3.23
CA ASN A 118 -27.60 16.06 2.20
C ASN A 118 -27.00 15.47 0.91
N ASP A 119 -25.68 15.28 0.83
CA ASP A 119 -25.04 14.56 -0.26
C ASP A 119 -25.20 13.05 -0.02
N GLU A 120 -26.23 12.46 -0.64
CA GLU A 120 -26.57 11.04 -0.51
C GLU A 120 -25.38 10.10 -0.74
N PHE A 121 -24.47 10.44 -1.65
CA PHE A 121 -23.30 9.61 -1.95
C PHE A 121 -22.10 10.03 -1.09
N GLY A 122 -21.83 11.33 -1.00
CA GLY A 122 -20.68 11.87 -0.26
C GLY A 122 -20.74 11.57 1.23
N ALA A 123 -21.90 11.74 1.87
CA ALA A 123 -22.08 11.50 3.30
C ALA A 123 -21.91 10.02 3.69
N LEU A 124 -22.23 9.10 2.77
CA LEU A 124 -22.12 7.66 2.96
C LEU A 124 -20.75 7.09 2.52
N THR A 125 -19.95 7.88 1.80
CA THR A 125 -18.61 7.47 1.38
C THR A 125 -17.73 7.25 2.59
N LEU A 126 -17.18 6.04 2.75
CA LEU A 126 -16.37 5.64 3.92
C LEU A 126 -15.22 6.61 4.24
N ALA A 127 -14.63 7.26 3.25
CA ALA A 127 -13.55 8.20 3.50
C ALA A 127 -14.01 9.45 4.30
N LEU A 128 -15.26 9.88 4.08
CA LEU A 128 -15.83 11.13 4.58
C LEU A 128 -16.89 10.92 5.68
N ALA A 129 -17.43 9.70 5.78
CA ALA A 129 -18.45 9.33 6.75
C ALA A 129 -17.95 9.51 8.20
N LYS A 130 -18.80 10.04 9.07
CA LYS A 130 -18.50 10.16 10.50
C LYS A 130 -18.71 8.83 11.23
N TYR A 131 -18.06 8.70 12.39
CA TYR A 131 -17.84 7.43 13.08
C TYR A 131 -19.03 6.46 13.17
N PRO A 132 -20.27 6.87 13.52
CA PRO A 132 -21.39 5.93 13.59
C PRO A 132 -21.71 5.29 12.24
N VAL A 133 -21.79 6.10 11.18
CA VAL A 133 -22.05 5.64 9.81
C VAL A 133 -20.85 4.86 9.27
N TRP A 134 -19.65 5.40 9.45
CA TRP A 134 -18.41 4.76 9.03
C TRP A 134 -18.26 3.37 9.65
N ARG A 135 -18.50 3.21 10.96
CA ARG A 135 -18.37 1.93 11.66
C ARG A 135 -19.37 0.91 11.14
N ALA A 136 -20.63 1.30 10.98
CA ALA A 136 -21.68 0.44 10.45
C ALA A 136 -21.36 -0.03 9.02
N SER A 137 -21.03 0.90 8.12
CA SER A 137 -20.68 0.59 6.73
C SER A 137 -19.40 -0.24 6.61
N ARG A 138 -18.36 0.10 7.39
CA ARG A 138 -17.09 -0.65 7.41
C ARG A 138 -17.31 -2.08 7.86
N LEU A 139 -18.13 -2.32 8.88
CA LEU A 139 -18.39 -3.68 9.37
C LEU A 139 -19.00 -4.57 8.28
N GLN A 140 -19.91 -4.04 7.47
CA GLN A 140 -20.50 -4.79 6.36
C GLN A 140 -19.50 -5.02 5.24
N LEU A 141 -18.73 -3.99 4.85
CA LEU A 141 -17.73 -4.11 3.80
C LEU A 141 -16.60 -5.08 4.18
N CYS A 142 -16.15 -5.10 5.43
CA CYS A 142 -15.14 -6.05 5.91
C CYS A 142 -15.56 -7.53 5.75
N LYS A 143 -16.87 -7.84 5.78
CA LYS A 143 -17.36 -9.22 5.54
C LYS A 143 -17.16 -9.66 4.10
N VAL A 144 -17.14 -8.72 3.16
CA VAL A 144 -16.95 -9.03 1.74
C VAL A 144 -15.46 -9.13 1.38
N PHE A 145 -14.60 -8.40 2.08
CA PHE A 145 -13.15 -8.44 1.88
C PHE A 145 -12.40 -9.39 2.83
N THR A 146 -13.02 -10.53 3.18
CA THR A 146 -12.32 -11.56 3.98
C THR A 146 -11.36 -12.36 3.09
N SER A 147 -10.33 -12.97 3.69
CA SER A 147 -9.32 -13.74 2.93
C SER A 147 -9.95 -14.86 2.07
N GLY A 148 -10.97 -15.56 2.59
CA GLY A 148 -11.70 -16.56 1.82
C GLY A 148 -12.47 -15.98 0.62
N GLN A 149 -13.14 -14.83 0.79
CA GLN A 149 -13.84 -14.16 -0.31
C GLN A 149 -12.86 -13.64 -1.37
N LEU A 150 -11.73 -13.06 -0.96
CA LEU A 150 -10.69 -12.62 -1.91
C LEU A 150 -10.16 -13.79 -2.72
N ARG A 151 -9.75 -14.88 -2.05
CA ARG A 151 -9.14 -16.05 -2.69
C ARG A 151 -10.13 -16.83 -3.55
N ASP A 152 -11.30 -17.13 -3.02
CA ASP A 152 -12.21 -18.11 -3.63
C ASP A 152 -13.21 -17.44 -4.60
N ARG A 153 -13.48 -16.13 -4.45
CA ARG A 153 -14.46 -15.41 -5.28
C ARG A 153 -13.84 -14.35 -6.17
N MET A 154 -13.00 -13.47 -5.63
CA MET A 154 -12.48 -12.32 -6.40
C MET A 154 -11.29 -12.68 -7.29
N TYR A 155 -10.40 -13.55 -6.82
CA TYR A 155 -9.18 -13.91 -7.53
C TYR A 155 -9.41 -14.56 -8.91
N PRO A 156 -10.37 -15.50 -9.09
CA PRO A 156 -10.68 -16.02 -10.43
C PRO A 156 -11.15 -14.94 -11.41
N LEU A 157 -11.94 -13.97 -10.93
CA LEU A 157 -12.39 -12.83 -11.75
C LEU A 157 -11.22 -11.90 -12.11
N MET A 158 -10.28 -11.70 -11.18
CA MET A 158 -9.05 -10.95 -11.42
C MET A 158 -8.18 -11.60 -12.50
N LEU A 159 -8.03 -12.92 -12.47
CA LEU A 159 -7.27 -13.67 -13.48
C LEU A 159 -7.88 -13.50 -14.87
N HIS A 160 -9.21 -13.58 -14.97
CA HIS A 160 -9.89 -13.38 -16.26
C HIS A 160 -9.62 -11.99 -16.87
N ILE A 161 -9.63 -10.94 -16.05
CA ILE A 161 -9.30 -9.59 -16.53
C ILE A 161 -7.80 -9.44 -16.84
N ALA A 162 -6.93 -10.19 -16.14
CA ALA A 162 -5.51 -10.23 -16.46
C ALA A 162 -5.25 -10.90 -17.84
N GLU A 163 -5.99 -11.95 -18.19
CA GLU A 163 -5.95 -12.56 -19.53
C GLU A 163 -6.43 -11.58 -20.61
N ASP A 164 -7.49 -10.82 -20.34
CA ASP A 164 -7.98 -9.78 -21.26
C ASP A 164 -6.95 -8.65 -21.44
N LEU A 165 -6.21 -8.30 -20.39
CA LEU A 165 -5.10 -7.36 -20.46
C LEU A 165 -3.96 -7.89 -21.32
N GLU A 166 -3.57 -9.15 -21.14
CA GLU A 166 -2.54 -9.79 -21.96
C GLU A 166 -2.93 -9.80 -23.44
N LYS A 167 -4.17 -10.17 -23.75
CA LYS A 167 -4.71 -10.12 -25.12
C LYS A 167 -4.70 -8.71 -25.69
N HIS A 168 -5.07 -7.70 -24.89
CA HIS A 168 -5.03 -6.30 -25.31
C HIS A 168 -3.60 -5.86 -25.66
N ILE A 169 -2.63 -6.20 -24.80
CA ILE A 169 -1.22 -5.91 -25.00
C ILE A 169 -0.72 -6.60 -26.28
N LEU A 170 -0.92 -7.91 -26.41
CA LEU A 170 -0.49 -8.69 -27.57
C LEU A 170 -1.10 -8.15 -28.88
N LYS A 171 -2.36 -7.75 -28.87
CA LYS A 171 -3.02 -7.13 -30.03
C LYS A 171 -2.37 -5.80 -30.42
N THR A 172 -1.94 -4.99 -29.44
CA THR A 172 -1.26 -3.72 -29.69
C THR A 172 0.15 -3.91 -30.24
N PHE A 173 0.85 -4.97 -29.82
CA PHE A 173 2.21 -5.28 -30.29
C PHE A 173 2.27 -6.13 -31.57
N SER A 174 1.23 -6.90 -31.90
CA SER A 174 1.22 -7.78 -33.08
C SER A 174 1.49 -7.08 -34.42
N PRO A 175 1.07 -5.82 -34.67
CA PRO A 175 1.31 -5.17 -35.96
C PRO A 175 2.61 -4.35 -36.04
N VAL A 176 3.39 -4.19 -34.96
CA VAL A 176 4.54 -3.27 -34.92
C VAL A 176 5.69 -3.83 -34.05
N SER A 177 6.93 -3.67 -34.51
CA SER A 177 8.14 -4.06 -33.76
C SER A 177 8.37 -3.23 -32.50
N GLU A 178 7.87 -1.99 -32.47
CA GLU A 178 7.93 -1.08 -31.33
C GLU A 178 6.59 -0.35 -31.16
N ALA A 179 6.02 -0.37 -29.95
CA ALA A 179 4.78 0.34 -29.63
C ALA A 179 4.97 1.23 -28.40
N ILE A 180 4.54 2.49 -28.51
CA ILE A 180 4.50 3.43 -27.39
C ILE A 180 3.13 3.26 -26.71
N ILE A 181 3.13 2.86 -25.44
CA ILE A 181 1.91 2.63 -24.67
C ILE A 181 1.81 3.66 -23.54
N GLU A 182 0.66 4.33 -23.44
CA GLU A 182 0.35 5.12 -22.26
C GLU A 182 -0.05 4.20 -21.10
N VAL A 183 0.92 3.91 -20.22
CA VAL A 183 0.74 2.99 -19.08
C VAL A 183 -0.42 3.40 -18.17
N LYS A 184 -0.66 4.70 -18.00
CA LYS A 184 -1.76 5.18 -17.17
C LYS A 184 -3.13 4.84 -17.77
N GLU A 185 -3.34 4.99 -19.09
CA GLU A 185 -4.59 4.56 -19.72
C GLU A 185 -4.77 3.06 -19.61
N LEU A 186 -3.72 2.28 -19.87
CA LEU A 186 -3.76 0.81 -19.73
C LEU A 186 -4.16 0.37 -18.32
N CYS A 187 -3.49 0.90 -17.29
CA CYS A 187 -3.83 0.64 -15.89
C CYS A 187 -5.25 1.08 -15.56
N SER A 188 -5.71 2.17 -16.16
CA SER A 188 -7.04 2.70 -15.89
C SER A 188 -8.14 1.86 -16.58
N LEU A 189 -7.91 1.36 -17.80
CA LEU A 189 -8.78 0.37 -18.46
C LEU A 189 -8.86 -0.92 -17.64
N PHE A 190 -7.70 -1.46 -17.24
CA PHE A 190 -7.62 -2.65 -16.39
C PHE A 190 -8.37 -2.48 -15.07
N THR A 191 -8.13 -1.39 -14.34
CA THR A 191 -8.79 -1.16 -13.05
C THR A 191 -10.29 -0.88 -13.18
N THR A 192 -10.73 -0.20 -14.25
CA THR A 192 -12.15 -0.03 -14.55
C THR A 192 -12.83 -1.38 -14.83
N ASP A 193 -12.26 -2.20 -15.72
CA ASP A 193 -12.83 -3.50 -16.07
C ASP A 193 -12.82 -4.47 -14.89
N LEU A 194 -11.73 -4.48 -14.13
CA LEU A 194 -11.61 -5.24 -12.90
C LEU A 194 -12.69 -4.83 -11.88
N THR A 195 -12.88 -3.52 -11.69
CA THR A 195 -13.88 -3.01 -10.75
C THR A 195 -15.28 -3.38 -11.22
N SER A 196 -15.58 -3.21 -12.51
CA SER A 196 -16.87 -3.56 -13.11
C SER A 196 -17.21 -5.04 -12.90
N LEU A 197 -16.25 -5.93 -13.17
CA LEU A 197 -16.48 -7.37 -13.03
C LEU A 197 -16.56 -7.80 -11.57
N VAL A 198 -15.60 -7.42 -10.73
CA VAL A 198 -15.52 -7.88 -9.34
C VAL A 198 -16.62 -7.26 -8.47
N HIS A 199 -16.96 -5.98 -8.68
CA HIS A 199 -17.93 -5.30 -7.83
C HIS A 199 -19.36 -5.51 -8.30
N PHE A 200 -19.58 -5.46 -9.62
CA PHE A 200 -20.93 -5.44 -10.19
C PHE A 200 -21.28 -6.72 -10.95
N GLY A 201 -20.32 -7.60 -11.21
CA GLY A 201 -20.54 -8.82 -12.01
C GLY A 201 -20.76 -8.51 -13.49
N VAL A 202 -20.26 -7.36 -13.98
CA VAL A 202 -20.50 -6.89 -15.35
C VAL A 202 -19.18 -6.77 -16.09
N HIS A 203 -19.07 -7.44 -17.23
CA HIS A 203 -17.96 -7.21 -18.16
C HIS A 203 -18.18 -5.88 -18.90
N SER A 204 -17.36 -4.88 -18.59
CA SER A 204 -17.40 -3.58 -19.29
C SER A 204 -16.67 -3.61 -20.64
N GLU A 205 -15.84 -4.63 -20.88
CA GLU A 205 -15.11 -4.86 -22.14
C GLU A 205 -14.26 -3.65 -22.61
N GLY A 206 -13.81 -2.81 -21.69
CA GLY A 206 -12.96 -1.66 -21.97
C GLY A 206 -11.61 -2.09 -22.56
N LEU A 207 -11.02 -3.18 -22.05
CA LEU A 207 -9.77 -3.74 -22.59
C LEU A 207 -9.95 -4.30 -24.00
N LYS A 208 -11.10 -4.87 -24.35
CA LYS A 208 -11.33 -5.43 -25.70
C LYS A 208 -11.53 -4.34 -26.74
N ASN A 209 -12.30 -3.32 -26.38
CA ASN A 209 -12.77 -2.28 -27.31
C ASN A 209 -11.96 -0.98 -27.22
N GLY A 210 -11.09 -0.84 -26.21
CA GLY A 210 -10.38 0.42 -25.88
C GLY A 210 -11.28 1.49 -25.24
N HIS A 211 -12.58 1.24 -25.14
CA HIS A 211 -13.57 2.17 -24.58
C HIS A 211 -14.73 1.38 -23.97
N SER A 212 -15.35 1.94 -22.93
CA SER A 212 -16.60 1.44 -22.35
C SER A 212 -17.38 2.57 -21.68
N GLU A 213 -18.69 2.38 -21.48
CA GLU A 213 -19.52 3.39 -20.81
C GLU A 213 -19.02 3.65 -19.38
N VAL A 214 -18.67 2.59 -18.64
CA VAL A 214 -18.08 2.68 -17.30
C VAL A 214 -16.76 3.45 -17.34
N ARG A 215 -15.92 3.20 -18.35
CA ARG A 215 -14.66 3.93 -18.55
C ARG A 215 -14.89 5.41 -18.77
N GLN A 216 -15.83 5.78 -19.64
CA GLN A 216 -16.17 7.18 -19.90
C GLN A 216 -16.63 7.90 -18.62
N GLN A 217 -17.45 7.25 -17.79
CA GLN A 217 -17.87 7.80 -16.50
C GLN A 217 -16.70 7.97 -15.52
N THR A 218 -15.74 7.04 -15.49
CA THR A 218 -14.53 7.20 -14.66
C THR A 218 -13.63 8.33 -15.14
N ILE A 219 -13.46 8.51 -16.45
CA ILE A 219 -12.70 9.63 -17.03
C ILE A 219 -13.35 10.95 -16.61
N GLU A 220 -14.66 11.09 -16.83
CA GLU A 220 -15.38 12.31 -16.46
C GLU A 220 -15.42 12.55 -14.95
N LEU A 221 -15.40 11.51 -14.12
CA LEU A 221 -15.29 11.65 -12.67
C LEU A 221 -13.94 12.27 -12.27
N PHE A 222 -12.83 11.70 -12.74
CA PHE A 222 -11.47 12.09 -12.37
C PHE A 222 -10.91 13.30 -13.13
N LYS A 223 -11.54 13.71 -14.23
CA LYS A 223 -11.15 14.91 -14.99
C LYS A 223 -11.25 16.14 -14.11
N MET A 224 -10.11 16.75 -13.79
CA MET A 224 -10.05 17.93 -12.93
C MET A 224 -10.50 19.18 -13.68
N SER A 225 -11.29 20.01 -13.00
CA SER A 225 -11.68 21.35 -13.44
C SER A 225 -11.54 22.31 -12.26
N CYS A 226 -11.40 23.62 -12.51
CA CYS A 226 -11.33 24.62 -11.45
C CYS A 226 -12.54 24.54 -10.51
N TYR A 227 -13.73 24.29 -11.05
CA TYR A 227 -14.95 24.10 -10.27
C TYR A 227 -14.86 22.88 -9.33
N LYS A 228 -14.37 21.73 -9.82
CA LYS A 228 -14.14 20.55 -8.96
C LYS A 228 -13.05 20.79 -7.92
N ALA A 229 -11.97 21.48 -8.29
CA ALA A 229 -10.90 21.83 -7.37
C ALA A 229 -11.41 22.69 -6.20
N VAL A 230 -12.27 23.68 -6.48
CA VAL A 230 -12.93 24.49 -5.44
C VAL A 230 -13.81 23.63 -4.54
N LYS A 231 -14.60 22.70 -5.10
CA LYS A 231 -15.42 21.77 -4.30
C LYS A 231 -14.57 20.91 -3.36
N PHE A 232 -13.51 20.29 -3.89
CA PHE A 232 -12.56 19.52 -3.10
C PHE A 232 -11.92 20.37 -2.01
N PHE A 233 -11.53 21.61 -2.33
CA PHE A 233 -10.99 22.54 -1.36
C PHE A 233 -11.98 22.80 -0.20
N VAL A 234 -13.26 23.02 -0.51
CA VAL A 234 -14.30 23.21 0.52
C VAL A 234 -14.46 21.96 1.39
N ILE A 235 -14.57 20.78 0.78
CA ILE A 235 -14.77 19.51 1.50
C ILE A 235 -13.59 19.20 2.45
N PHE A 236 -12.35 19.43 2.00
CA PHE A 236 -11.15 19.05 2.73
C PHE A 236 -10.69 20.10 3.75
N PHE A 237 -10.83 21.39 3.45
CA PHE A 237 -10.28 22.46 4.29
C PHE A 237 -11.33 23.30 5.02
N LEU A 238 -12.54 23.39 4.45
CA LEU A 238 -13.65 24.22 4.95
C LEU A 238 -14.97 23.41 5.12
N PRO A 239 -14.96 22.23 5.78
CA PRO A 239 -16.10 21.32 5.81
C PRO A 239 -17.37 21.93 6.43
N HIS A 240 -17.24 22.93 7.31
CA HIS A 240 -18.39 23.66 7.85
C HIS A 240 -19.20 24.40 6.77
N PHE A 241 -18.50 24.86 5.72
CA PHE A 241 -19.12 25.52 4.57
C PHE A 241 -19.66 24.52 3.53
N ALA A 242 -19.24 23.25 3.57
CA ALA A 242 -19.69 22.24 2.61
C ALA A 242 -21.22 22.06 2.65
N GLY A 243 -21.82 22.02 3.84
CA GLY A 243 -23.28 21.97 4.00
C GLY A 243 -23.98 23.27 3.59
N MET A 244 -23.41 24.43 3.92
CA MET A 244 -23.99 25.73 3.57
C MET A 244 -24.01 25.95 2.05
N LEU A 245 -22.94 25.57 1.36
CA LEU A 245 -22.80 25.70 -0.09
C LEU A 245 -23.38 24.49 -0.87
N ARG A 246 -23.94 23.50 -0.17
CA ARG A 246 -24.48 22.24 -0.73
C ARG A 246 -23.49 21.57 -1.69
N VAL A 247 -22.23 21.50 -1.28
CA VAL A 247 -21.17 20.93 -2.10
C VAL A 247 -21.30 19.42 -2.12
N ARG A 248 -21.49 18.88 -3.33
CA ARG A 248 -21.51 17.44 -3.58
C ARG A 248 -20.13 16.94 -3.99
N VAL A 249 -19.74 15.79 -3.46
CA VAL A 249 -18.49 15.07 -3.76
C VAL A 249 -18.51 14.56 -5.19
N PHE A 250 -19.62 13.95 -5.59
CA PHE A 250 -19.80 13.38 -6.92
C PHE A 250 -20.68 14.29 -7.79
N PRO A 251 -20.41 14.40 -9.10
CA PRO A 251 -21.31 15.04 -10.05
C PRO A 251 -22.68 14.36 -10.07
N GLN A 252 -23.75 15.14 -10.31
CA GLN A 252 -25.11 14.62 -10.39
C GLN A 252 -25.26 13.54 -11.48
N SER A 253 -24.69 13.79 -12.66
CA SER A 253 -24.70 12.85 -13.78
C SER A 253 -24.10 11.48 -13.41
N TYR A 254 -22.99 11.49 -12.66
CA TYR A 254 -22.34 10.27 -12.19
C TYR A 254 -23.20 9.51 -11.17
N MET A 255 -23.83 10.22 -10.23
CA MET A 255 -24.72 9.59 -9.26
C MET A 255 -25.95 8.97 -9.92
N GLU A 256 -26.55 9.65 -10.90
CA GLU A 256 -27.68 9.13 -11.69
C GLU A 256 -27.26 7.90 -12.50
N PHE A 257 -26.09 7.93 -13.13
CA PHE A 257 -25.52 6.79 -13.81
C PHE A 257 -25.37 5.58 -12.87
N ILE A 258 -24.71 5.74 -11.71
CA ILE A 258 -24.51 4.63 -10.76
C ILE A 258 -25.84 4.09 -10.23
N LYS A 259 -26.82 4.95 -9.96
CA LYS A 259 -28.17 4.53 -9.55
C LYS A 259 -28.83 3.70 -10.65
N LYS A 260 -28.81 4.16 -11.90
CA LYS A 260 -29.38 3.46 -13.06
C LYS A 260 -28.68 2.11 -13.27
N PHE A 261 -27.35 2.13 -13.34
CA PHE A 261 -26.50 0.96 -13.55
C PHE A 261 -26.76 -0.13 -12.50
N THR A 262 -26.75 0.24 -11.21
CA THR A 262 -26.99 -0.72 -10.11
C THR A 262 -28.41 -1.27 -10.13
N ASN A 263 -29.41 -0.44 -10.47
CA ASN A 263 -30.79 -0.87 -10.56
C ASN A 263 -31.03 -1.84 -11.72
N GLU A 264 -30.41 -1.62 -12.88
CA GLU A 264 -30.48 -2.52 -14.03
C GLU A 264 -29.87 -3.89 -13.70
N ILE A 265 -28.70 -3.91 -13.05
CA ILE A 265 -28.06 -5.15 -12.58
C ILE A 265 -28.98 -5.89 -11.60
N ARG A 266 -29.58 -5.18 -10.64
CA ARG A 266 -30.50 -5.77 -9.67
C ARG A 266 -31.72 -6.39 -10.36
N LYS A 267 -32.34 -5.68 -11.32
CA LYS A 267 -33.48 -6.19 -12.10
C LYS A 267 -33.09 -7.45 -12.89
N ARG A 268 -31.96 -7.42 -13.59
CA ARG A 268 -31.45 -8.56 -14.38
C ARG A 268 -31.27 -9.81 -13.53
N ARG A 269 -30.75 -9.67 -12.30
CA ARG A 269 -30.56 -10.79 -11.36
C ARG A 269 -31.88 -11.39 -10.90
N HIS A 270 -32.88 -10.55 -10.60
CA HIS A 270 -34.21 -11.02 -10.19
C HIS A 270 -34.92 -11.78 -11.32
N THR A 271 -34.82 -11.29 -12.56
CA THR A 271 -35.47 -11.94 -13.72
C THR A 271 -34.83 -13.28 -14.09
N LEU A 272 -33.50 -13.37 -14.03
CA LEU A 272 -32.77 -14.55 -14.51
C LEU A 272 -32.55 -15.64 -13.43
N GLN A 273 -33.08 -15.47 -12.22
CA GLN A 273 -32.81 -16.35 -11.06
C GLN A 273 -31.31 -16.67 -10.89
N MET A 274 -30.43 -15.72 -11.23
CA MET A 274 -28.98 -15.90 -11.09
C MET A 274 -28.61 -15.77 -9.62
N SER A 275 -28.80 -16.86 -8.87
CA SER A 275 -28.56 -16.94 -7.44
C SER A 275 -27.07 -16.89 -7.06
N GLU A 276 -26.15 -16.99 -8.02
CA GLU A 276 -24.75 -17.29 -7.74
C GLU A 276 -23.73 -16.42 -8.49
N THR A 277 -23.93 -15.11 -8.63
CA THR A 277 -22.78 -14.28 -9.00
C THR A 277 -21.90 -14.00 -7.79
N HIS A 278 -20.61 -14.30 -7.94
CA HIS A 278 -19.55 -14.19 -6.92
C HIS A 278 -19.05 -12.76 -6.70
N ASP A 279 -19.78 -11.76 -7.20
CA ASP A 279 -19.43 -10.34 -7.11
C ASP A 279 -19.79 -9.69 -5.77
N LEU A 280 -19.23 -8.51 -5.53
CA LEU A 280 -19.43 -7.72 -4.31
C LEU A 280 -20.91 -7.36 -4.11
N LEU A 281 -21.58 -6.84 -5.15
CA LEU A 281 -22.96 -6.38 -5.08
C LEU A 281 -23.92 -7.50 -4.67
N GLY A 282 -23.73 -8.71 -5.20
CA GLY A 282 -24.55 -9.88 -4.88
C GLY A 282 -24.37 -10.31 -3.44
N THR A 283 -23.13 -10.24 -2.95
CA THR A 283 -22.82 -10.50 -1.55
C THR A 283 -23.47 -9.47 -0.63
N LEU A 284 -23.42 -8.19 -0.99
CA LEU A 284 -24.07 -7.11 -0.22
C LEU A 284 -25.60 -7.23 -0.23
N LEU A 285 -26.21 -7.57 -1.37
CA LEU A 285 -27.65 -7.78 -1.48
C LEU A 285 -28.12 -8.93 -0.59
N ARG A 286 -27.40 -10.07 -0.55
CA ARG A 286 -27.71 -11.18 0.36
C ARG A 286 -27.64 -10.77 1.82
N TYR A 287 -26.62 -10.00 2.21
CA TYR A 287 -26.53 -9.49 3.57
C TYR A 287 -27.68 -8.54 3.90
N TYR A 288 -28.06 -7.68 2.94
CA TYR A 288 -29.21 -6.79 3.10
C TYR A 288 -30.52 -7.58 3.26
N GLU A 289 -30.76 -8.57 2.40
CA GLU A 289 -31.95 -9.43 2.44
C GLU A 289 -32.04 -10.19 3.75
N LYS A 290 -30.94 -10.81 4.20
CA LYS A 290 -30.87 -11.50 5.50
C LYS A 290 -31.20 -10.58 6.67
N MET A 291 -30.64 -9.37 6.69
CA MET A 291 -30.97 -8.37 7.73
C MET A 291 -32.42 -7.89 7.64
N SER A 292 -32.97 -7.75 6.43
CA SER A 292 -34.37 -7.33 6.24
C SER A 292 -35.38 -8.43 6.58
N GLY A 293 -35.01 -9.71 6.36
CA GLY A 293 -35.82 -10.87 6.75
C GLY A 293 -35.80 -11.13 8.25
N GLU A 294 -34.71 -10.79 8.95
CA GLU A 294 -34.62 -10.82 10.42
C GLU A 294 -35.23 -9.58 11.09
N SER A 295 -35.72 -8.59 10.33
CA SER A 295 -36.24 -7.33 10.88
C SER A 295 -37.38 -6.72 10.05
N VAL A 296 -38.61 -7.15 10.34
CA VAL A 296 -39.83 -6.33 10.13
C VAL A 296 -40.03 -5.30 11.26
N THR A 297 -39.08 -5.13 12.19
CA THR A 297 -39.26 -4.19 13.32
C THR A 297 -38.13 -3.22 13.58
N ASN A 298 -37.26 -2.92 12.61
CA ASN A 298 -36.44 -1.72 12.64
C ASN A 298 -36.12 -1.29 11.21
N SER A 299 -36.85 -0.28 10.74
CA SER A 299 -36.41 0.55 9.64
C SER A 299 -34.99 1.04 9.92
N VAL A 300 -34.20 1.24 8.87
CA VAL A 300 -32.89 1.92 8.92
C VAL A 300 -33.13 3.40 9.28
N CYS A 301 -33.57 3.64 10.50
CA CYS A 301 -33.24 4.84 11.23
C CYS A 301 -31.92 4.52 11.94
N VAL A 302 -30.92 5.36 11.73
CA VAL A 302 -29.75 5.44 12.59
C VAL A 302 -30.26 5.77 14.00
N ARG A 303 -30.65 4.74 14.75
CA ARG A 303 -30.98 4.87 16.17
C ARG A 303 -29.66 5.27 16.81
N LYS A 304 -29.59 6.52 17.30
CA LYS A 304 -28.56 6.97 18.23
C LYS A 304 -28.54 5.94 19.36
N LYS A 305 -27.57 5.02 19.35
CA LYS A 305 -27.33 4.15 20.50
C LYS A 305 -26.92 5.04 21.67
N SER A 306 -27.43 4.76 22.86
CA SER A 306 -27.14 5.54 24.05
C SER A 306 -25.66 5.41 24.42
N ALA A 307 -25.11 6.46 25.04
CA ALA A 307 -23.70 6.50 25.46
C ALA A 307 -23.31 5.33 26.40
N THR A 308 -24.30 4.78 27.12
CA THR A 308 -24.12 3.68 28.08
C THR A 308 -23.89 2.32 27.41
N GLU A 309 -24.56 2.03 26.29
CA GLU A 309 -24.32 0.78 25.52
C GLU A 309 -22.98 0.84 24.77
N ASP A 310 -22.55 2.03 24.35
CA ASP A 310 -21.23 2.23 23.76
C ASP A 310 -20.11 1.99 24.80
N GLU A 311 -20.27 2.41 26.06
CA GLU A 311 -19.30 2.14 27.14
C GLU A 311 -19.20 0.65 27.53
N GLU A 312 -20.34 -0.04 27.62
CA GLU A 312 -20.36 -1.46 27.96
C GLU A 312 -19.82 -2.34 26.82
N TYR A 313 -20.10 -1.96 25.57
CA TYR A 313 -19.51 -2.59 24.39
C TYR A 313 -18.01 -2.24 24.24
N LEU A 314 -17.56 -1.05 24.66
CA LEU A 314 -16.13 -0.67 24.70
C LEU A 314 -15.34 -1.50 25.73
N LYS A 315 -15.93 -1.83 26.88
CA LYS A 315 -15.33 -2.78 27.84
C LYS A 315 -15.16 -4.18 27.25
N ASN A 316 -16.09 -4.58 26.38
CA ASN A 316 -16.11 -5.91 25.76
C ASN A 316 -15.42 -5.98 24.40
N GLN A 317 -14.99 -4.86 23.81
CA GLN A 317 -14.42 -4.81 22.47
C GLN A 317 -13.04 -4.14 22.42
N ARG A 318 -12.04 -4.92 22.84
CA ARG A 318 -10.73 -5.12 22.18
C ARG A 318 -9.98 -6.15 23.03
N ARG A 319 -10.28 -7.43 22.84
CA ARG A 319 -9.15 -8.34 22.75
C ARG A 319 -8.42 -7.87 21.49
N THR A 320 -7.24 -7.31 21.65
CA THR A 320 -6.25 -7.22 20.56
C THR A 320 -6.38 -8.53 19.79
N LEU A 321 -6.50 -8.46 18.46
CA LEU A 321 -6.42 -9.66 17.63
C LEU A 321 -5.33 -10.51 18.26
N GLN A 322 -5.69 -11.68 18.81
CA GLN A 322 -4.67 -12.65 19.16
C GLN A 322 -3.84 -12.76 17.90
N ILE A 323 -2.54 -12.57 18.05
CA ILE A 323 -1.63 -12.74 16.95
C ILE A 323 -1.84 -14.19 16.50
N VAL A 324 -2.63 -14.40 15.44
CA VAL A 324 -2.98 -15.75 14.94
C VAL A 324 -1.74 -16.43 14.34
N GLN A 325 -0.63 -15.69 14.22
CA GLN A 325 0.71 -16.23 13.98
C GLN A 325 1.76 -15.41 14.75
N VAL A 326 2.26 -15.95 15.87
CA VAL A 326 3.33 -15.31 16.70
C VAL A 326 4.64 -15.13 15.91
N THR A 327 4.71 -15.63 14.68
CA THR A 327 5.86 -15.56 13.78
C THR A 327 5.79 -14.44 12.73
N ALA A 328 4.89 -13.46 12.85
CA ALA A 328 4.74 -12.39 11.86
C ALA A 328 5.21 -11.00 12.34
N THR A 329 6.25 -10.93 13.18
CA THR A 329 6.98 -9.68 13.48
C THR A 329 8.24 -9.47 12.62
N ASP A 330 8.56 -10.40 11.71
CA ASP A 330 9.71 -10.24 10.83
C ASP A 330 9.27 -9.71 9.47
N GLY A 331 9.86 -8.57 9.06
CA GLY A 331 9.66 -7.91 7.77
C GLY A 331 10.15 -8.69 6.54
N LYS A 332 10.06 -10.03 6.54
CA LYS A 332 10.49 -10.90 5.43
C LYS A 332 9.36 -11.58 4.66
N ASN A 333 8.09 -11.40 5.05
CA ASN A 333 6.96 -12.08 4.40
C ASN A 333 6.12 -11.20 3.46
N LEU A 334 6.78 -10.37 2.63
CA LEU A 334 6.18 -9.72 1.47
C LEU A 334 6.72 -10.20 0.11
N THR A 335 7.45 -11.32 0.08
CA THR A 335 7.73 -12.04 -1.17
C THR A 335 6.94 -13.35 -1.18
N GLY A 336 6.23 -13.61 -2.29
CA GLY A 336 5.44 -14.82 -2.47
C GLY A 336 6.23 -16.11 -2.19
N ARG A 337 5.50 -17.21 -1.94
CA ARG A 337 6.08 -18.56 -1.76
C ARG A 337 7.18 -18.81 -2.80
N PRO A 338 8.40 -19.18 -2.40
CA PRO A 338 9.38 -19.73 -3.32
C PRO A 338 8.85 -21.06 -3.89
N ILE A 339 9.10 -21.29 -5.18
CA ILE A 339 8.83 -22.54 -5.92
C ILE A 339 9.81 -23.66 -5.47
N VAL A 340 10.02 -23.83 -4.17
CA VAL A 340 11.04 -24.77 -3.63
C VAL A 340 10.39 -26.02 -3.03
N ASP A 341 9.10 -25.97 -2.69
CA ASP A 341 8.41 -27.08 -2.01
C ASP A 341 7.92 -28.21 -2.93
N LYS A 342 7.99 -28.04 -4.25
CA LYS A 342 7.75 -29.13 -5.23
C LYS A 342 9.02 -29.87 -5.63
N LEU A 343 10.19 -29.23 -5.54
CA LEU A 343 11.46 -29.82 -5.98
C LEU A 343 12.08 -30.72 -4.90
N ASN A 344 11.89 -30.40 -3.62
CA ASN A 344 12.36 -31.24 -2.52
C ASN A 344 11.57 -32.55 -2.36
N ARG A 345 10.30 -32.59 -2.81
CA ARG A 345 9.51 -33.85 -2.89
C ARG A 345 9.91 -34.74 -4.07
N LEU A 346 10.59 -34.20 -5.08
CA LEU A 346 11.11 -34.98 -6.22
C LEU A 346 12.54 -35.48 -5.97
N LYS A 347 13.31 -34.79 -5.11
CA LYS A 347 14.66 -35.22 -4.72
C LYS A 347 14.69 -36.37 -3.70
N SER A 348 13.63 -36.57 -2.91
CA SER A 348 13.56 -37.68 -1.95
C SER A 348 13.42 -39.07 -2.58
N ASN A 349 13.23 -39.16 -3.89
CA ASN A 349 13.10 -40.43 -4.61
C ASN A 349 14.40 -40.89 -5.31
N TYR A 350 15.54 -40.20 -5.11
CA TYR A 350 16.76 -40.49 -5.89
C TYR A 350 18.08 -40.48 -5.10
N SER A 351 18.07 -40.46 -3.77
CA SER A 351 19.29 -40.43 -2.96
C SER A 351 19.49 -41.67 -2.08
N ASP A 352 19.05 -42.83 -2.54
CA ASP A 352 19.72 -44.09 -2.20
C ASP A 352 20.80 -44.30 -3.26
N ILE A 353 22.03 -43.92 -2.94
CA ILE A 353 23.30 -44.52 -3.38
C ILE A 353 24.41 -43.56 -2.93
N LEU A 354 25.20 -44.05 -1.98
CA LEU A 354 26.53 -43.60 -1.56
C LEU A 354 26.62 -42.34 -0.69
N THR A 355 26.52 -42.56 0.62
CA THR A 355 27.35 -41.82 1.61
C THR A 355 28.70 -42.53 1.78
N PRO A 356 29.74 -41.83 2.29
CA PRO A 356 30.27 -42.30 3.59
C PRO A 356 30.60 -41.18 4.61
N LYS A 357 30.04 -41.42 5.81
CA LYS A 357 30.37 -41.12 7.22
C LYS A 357 31.66 -40.36 7.62
N CYS A 358 31.52 -39.47 8.61
CA CYS A 358 32.05 -39.55 10.00
C CYS A 358 31.68 -38.25 10.77
N LYS A 359 31.39 -38.16 12.07
CA LYS A 359 31.12 -39.06 13.21
C LYS A 359 30.57 -38.14 14.32
N GLU A 360 29.46 -38.50 14.96
CA GLU A 360 28.96 -37.82 16.17
C GLU A 360 29.83 -38.14 17.38
N THR A 361 29.92 -37.20 18.34
CA THR A 361 30.20 -37.53 19.74
C THR A 361 29.32 -36.67 20.64
N GLU A 362 28.45 -37.32 21.41
CA GLU A 362 27.66 -36.75 22.50
C GLU A 362 28.54 -36.42 23.72
N SER A 363 28.25 -35.35 24.46
CA SER A 363 28.39 -35.37 25.93
C SER A 363 27.61 -34.26 26.65
N LYS A 364 26.58 -34.70 27.37
CA LYS A 364 26.11 -34.35 28.74
C LYS A 364 26.46 -32.99 29.37
N THR A 365 25.42 -32.40 29.97
CA THR A 365 25.39 -31.40 31.05
C THR A 365 26.34 -31.70 32.21
N PRO A 366 26.77 -30.65 32.94
CA PRO A 366 26.62 -30.71 34.40
C PRO A 366 26.18 -29.39 35.06
N GLU A 367 25.33 -29.53 36.09
CA GLU A 367 25.25 -28.59 37.22
C GLU A 367 26.50 -28.76 38.10
N THR A 368 26.99 -27.72 38.78
CA THR A 368 27.30 -27.68 40.24
C THR A 368 27.90 -26.31 40.65
N GLN A 369 27.45 -25.87 41.82
CA GLN A 369 27.82 -24.71 42.64
C GLN A 369 29.31 -24.60 42.98
N THR A 370 29.83 -23.38 43.20
CA THR A 370 30.70 -23.11 44.38
C THR A 370 30.77 -21.63 44.74
N ASN A 371 30.72 -21.38 46.05
CA ASN A 371 30.85 -20.12 46.78
C ASN A 371 32.20 -19.41 46.58
N SER A 372 32.16 -18.08 46.69
CA SER A 372 33.26 -17.28 47.25
C SER A 372 32.67 -16.14 48.07
N GLN A 373 32.82 -16.26 49.38
CA GLN A 373 32.47 -15.28 50.41
C GLN A 373 33.48 -14.11 50.39
N CYS A 374 33.00 -12.87 50.46
CA CYS A 374 33.69 -11.80 51.17
C CYS A 374 32.66 -10.86 51.81
N ASN A 375 32.58 -10.95 53.14
CA ASN A 375 31.94 -10.06 54.12
C ASN A 375 32.78 -8.75 54.23
N ILE A 376 32.38 -7.56 54.70
CA ILE A 376 31.26 -6.92 55.43
C ILE A 376 31.58 -5.40 55.25
N ASP A 377 30.64 -4.49 54.96
CA ASP A 377 30.11 -3.53 55.94
C ASP A 377 28.91 -2.74 55.36
N ASP A 378 27.76 -2.93 56.00
CA ASP A 378 26.72 -1.97 56.40
C ASP A 378 26.53 -0.67 55.59
N HIS A 379 25.47 -0.66 54.78
CA HIS A 379 24.33 0.23 55.04
C HIS A 379 23.05 -0.33 54.39
N GLU A 380 22.23 -0.92 55.24
CA GLU A 380 20.88 -1.38 54.94
C GLU A 380 19.92 -0.17 54.91
N ALA A 381 19.30 0.08 53.76
CA ALA A 381 18.04 0.82 53.68
C ALA A 381 17.24 0.42 52.43
N ALA A 382 16.41 -0.61 52.62
CA ALA A 382 15.22 -0.95 51.83
C ALA A 382 15.39 -1.34 50.35
N LYS A 383 15.62 -2.64 50.10
CA LYS A 383 15.09 -3.33 48.91
C LYS A 383 13.54 -3.20 48.91
N LYS A 384 13.01 -2.16 48.26
CA LYS A 384 11.59 -2.06 47.92
C LYS A 384 11.38 -2.70 46.55
N THR A 385 10.65 -3.82 46.54
CA THR A 385 10.22 -4.53 45.34
C THR A 385 9.44 -3.60 44.41
N ILE A 386 10.02 -3.32 43.24
CA ILE A 386 9.45 -2.47 42.19
C ILE A 386 8.36 -3.25 41.44
N ILE A 387 7.17 -2.66 41.29
CA ILE A 387 5.98 -3.33 40.73
C ILE A 387 5.76 -2.83 39.29
N GLU A 388 5.17 -3.66 38.43
CA GLU A 388 4.78 -3.35 37.03
C GLU A 388 3.96 -2.03 36.88
N LYS A 389 3.35 -1.56 37.98
CA LYS A 389 2.62 -0.29 38.07
C LYS A 389 3.51 0.96 37.98
N ASP A 390 4.80 0.85 38.27
CA ASP A 390 5.75 1.97 38.15
C ASP A 390 6.07 2.31 36.69
N LEU A 391 5.80 1.39 35.76
CA LEU A 391 5.95 1.59 34.31
C LEU A 391 4.68 2.15 33.64
N THR A 392 3.56 2.24 34.37
CA THR A 392 2.23 2.61 33.84
C THR A 392 1.56 3.78 34.56
N SER A 393 2.23 4.40 35.53
CA SER A 393 1.71 5.59 36.24
C SER A 393 1.58 6.79 35.30
N THR A 394 0.35 7.29 35.14
CA THR A 394 -0.02 8.49 34.38
C THR A 394 -0.22 9.73 35.27
N GLY A 395 0.27 9.71 36.52
CA GLY A 395 0.14 10.83 37.47
C GLY A 395 1.35 11.77 37.51
N ASP A 396 1.10 13.05 37.86
CA ASP A 396 2.03 14.21 37.83
C ASP A 396 3.29 14.13 38.73
N LYS A 397 3.66 12.97 39.28
CA LYS A 397 4.96 12.75 39.94
C LYS A 397 5.58 11.44 39.44
N LEU A 398 6.54 11.56 38.52
CA LEU A 398 7.39 10.45 38.10
C LEU A 398 8.21 9.93 39.28
N SER A 399 8.31 8.61 39.40
CA SER A 399 9.20 7.93 40.35
C SER A 399 10.65 8.31 40.09
N GLU A 400 11.43 8.52 41.15
CA GLU A 400 12.85 8.92 41.12
C GLU A 400 13.72 7.99 40.25
N TYR A 401 13.32 6.71 40.12
CA TYR A 401 14.04 5.66 39.39
C TYR A 401 13.53 5.40 37.96
N TYR A 402 12.56 6.18 37.47
CA TYR A 402 11.96 5.97 36.14
C TYR A 402 13.01 6.08 35.02
N TRP A 403 13.87 7.09 35.09
CA TRP A 403 14.88 7.35 34.06
C TRP A 403 16.00 6.30 34.05
N GLU A 404 16.37 5.80 35.21
CA GLU A 404 17.36 4.73 35.34
C GLU A 404 16.83 3.42 34.72
N ARG A 405 15.58 3.05 34.98
CA ARG A 405 14.94 1.88 34.36
C ARG A 405 14.75 2.02 32.86
N LEU A 406 14.40 3.21 32.38
CA LEU A 406 14.28 3.47 30.95
C LEU A 406 15.65 3.37 30.25
N ALA A 407 16.73 3.81 30.89
CA ALA A 407 18.09 3.69 30.37
C ALA A 407 18.51 2.21 30.28
N ILE A 408 18.28 1.41 31.32
CA ILE A 408 18.60 -0.03 31.32
C ILE A 408 17.83 -0.76 30.22
N ARG A 409 16.53 -0.49 30.05
CA ARG A 409 15.72 -1.11 28.98
C ARG A 409 16.19 -0.72 27.58
N ARG A 410 16.65 0.52 27.39
CA ARG A 410 17.23 0.96 26.12
C ARG A 410 18.57 0.29 25.85
N GLN A 411 19.36 0.03 26.88
CA GLN A 411 20.61 -0.71 26.76
C GLN A 411 20.37 -2.18 26.39
N GLU A 412 19.44 -2.87 27.08
CA GLU A 412 19.05 -4.25 26.74
C GLU A 412 18.53 -4.34 25.29
N ALA A 413 17.71 -3.38 24.85
CA ALA A 413 17.21 -3.35 23.46
C ALA A 413 18.32 -3.09 22.43
N LEU A 414 19.32 -2.27 22.78
CA LEU A 414 20.48 -2.01 21.94
C LEU A 414 21.35 -3.26 21.81
N ASP A 415 21.56 -4.00 22.90
CA ASP A 415 22.37 -5.22 22.89
C ASP A 415 21.73 -6.31 22.03
N VAL A 416 20.40 -6.49 22.13
CA VAL A 416 19.64 -7.41 21.26
C VAL A 416 19.77 -7.01 19.78
N THR A 417 19.64 -5.72 19.46
CA THR A 417 19.76 -5.26 18.07
C THR A 417 21.20 -5.36 17.53
N LEU A 418 22.21 -5.24 18.39
CA LEU A 418 23.60 -5.47 18.00
C LEU A 418 23.87 -6.95 17.70
N GLU A 419 23.34 -7.86 18.51
CA GLU A 419 23.46 -9.31 18.29
C GLU A 419 22.76 -9.74 16.98
N GLU A 420 21.55 -9.24 16.72
CA GLU A 420 20.85 -9.48 15.46
C GLU A 420 21.64 -8.94 14.25
N ASN A 421 22.23 -7.75 14.36
CA ASN A 421 23.06 -7.19 13.30
C ASN A 421 24.30 -8.03 13.03
N GLN A 422 24.94 -8.58 14.06
CA GLN A 422 26.08 -9.48 13.91
C GLN A 422 25.68 -10.77 13.18
N GLN A 423 24.58 -11.41 13.59
CA GLN A 423 24.08 -12.61 12.92
C GLN A 423 23.71 -12.36 11.44
N LEU A 424 23.16 -11.19 11.13
CA LEU A 424 22.88 -10.79 9.75
C LEU A 424 24.15 -10.60 8.93
N GLN A 425 25.20 -10.03 9.50
CA GLN A 425 26.50 -9.88 8.82
C GLN A 425 27.11 -11.23 8.49
N GLU A 426 27.14 -12.16 9.46
CA GLU A 426 27.62 -13.53 9.25
C GLU A 426 26.82 -14.25 8.15
N ARG A 427 25.50 -14.06 8.11
CA ARG A 427 24.65 -14.65 7.06
C ARG A 427 24.93 -14.05 5.68
N ILE A 428 25.20 -12.75 5.58
CA ILE A 428 25.56 -12.09 4.32
C ILE A 428 26.90 -12.63 3.80
N GLU A 429 27.88 -12.83 4.67
CA GLU A 429 29.17 -13.40 4.28
C GLU A 429 29.02 -14.84 3.77
N CYS A 430 28.23 -15.66 4.46
CA CYS A 430 27.91 -17.01 4.01
C CYS A 430 27.24 -17.02 2.62
N LEU A 431 26.23 -16.17 2.40
CA LEU A 431 25.56 -16.04 1.11
C LEU A 431 26.47 -15.51 0.00
N ARG A 432 27.40 -14.61 0.31
CA ARG A 432 28.42 -14.16 -0.65
C ARG A 432 29.34 -15.32 -1.05
N GLY A 433 29.73 -16.18 -0.11
CA GLY A 433 30.47 -17.40 -0.39
C GLY A 433 29.71 -18.33 -1.35
N GLU A 434 28.44 -18.61 -1.06
CA GLU A 434 27.58 -19.42 -1.93
C GLU A 434 27.43 -18.81 -3.33
N LEU A 435 27.29 -17.49 -3.44
CA LEU A 435 27.23 -16.79 -4.73
C LEU A 435 28.51 -17.00 -5.55
N VAL A 436 29.69 -16.85 -4.94
CA VAL A 436 30.98 -17.05 -5.61
C VAL A 436 31.10 -18.49 -6.11
N THR A 437 30.71 -19.48 -5.30
CA THR A 437 30.72 -20.89 -5.75
C THR A 437 29.76 -21.15 -6.91
N SER A 438 28.58 -20.54 -6.88
CA SER A 438 27.58 -20.66 -7.95
C SER A 438 28.06 -20.02 -9.25
N GLN A 439 28.73 -18.88 -9.16
CA GLN A 439 29.34 -18.21 -10.31
C GLN A 439 30.45 -19.06 -10.92
N LYS A 440 31.29 -19.70 -10.11
CA LYS A 440 32.32 -20.61 -10.60
C LYS A 440 31.73 -21.80 -11.35
N LEU A 441 30.69 -22.43 -10.79
CA LEU A 441 29.98 -23.54 -11.44
C LEU A 441 29.32 -23.11 -12.76
N PHE A 442 28.81 -21.88 -12.81
CA PHE A 442 28.25 -21.32 -14.04
C PHE A 442 29.31 -21.13 -15.14
N GLU A 443 30.49 -20.63 -14.78
CA GLU A 443 31.57 -20.46 -15.76
C GLU A 443 32.13 -21.81 -16.23
N GLU A 444 32.23 -22.80 -15.35
CA GLU A 444 32.59 -24.18 -15.72
C GLU A 444 31.56 -24.79 -16.70
N ALA A 445 30.26 -24.59 -16.45
CA ALA A 445 29.21 -25.05 -17.34
C ALA A 445 29.26 -24.34 -18.70
N LYS A 446 29.54 -23.04 -18.72
CA LYS A 446 29.69 -22.26 -19.96
C LYS A 446 30.87 -22.74 -20.78
N ASN A 447 32.03 -22.99 -20.17
CA ASN A 447 33.20 -23.55 -20.83
C ASN A 447 32.91 -24.93 -21.43
N LEU A 448 32.16 -25.78 -20.72
CA LEU A 448 31.76 -27.09 -21.22
C LEU A 448 30.83 -26.98 -22.44
N VAL A 449 29.90 -26.00 -22.43
CA VAL A 449 29.04 -25.72 -23.59
C VAL A 449 29.84 -25.21 -24.79
N GLU A 450 30.84 -24.36 -24.58
CA GLU A 450 31.73 -23.90 -25.66
C GLU A 450 32.52 -25.07 -26.26
N LEU A 451 33.10 -25.94 -25.42
CA LEU A 451 33.85 -27.11 -25.88
C LEU A 451 32.94 -28.10 -26.65
N LEU A 452 31.69 -28.29 -26.20
CA LEU A 452 30.72 -29.10 -26.95
C LEU A 452 30.33 -28.48 -28.30
N LYS A 453 30.27 -27.14 -28.39
CA LYS A 453 30.03 -26.45 -29.67
C LYS A 453 31.21 -26.61 -30.62
N GLU A 454 32.45 -26.53 -30.13
CA GLU A 454 33.64 -26.80 -30.94
C GLU A 454 33.63 -28.25 -31.47
N ILE A 455 33.36 -29.24 -30.63
CA ILE A 455 33.27 -30.65 -31.06
C ILE A 455 32.15 -30.86 -32.10
N LEU A 456 31.02 -30.15 -31.97
CA LEU A 456 29.94 -30.24 -32.95
C LEU A 456 30.33 -29.60 -34.29
N ASN A 457 30.97 -28.43 -34.26
CA ASN A 457 31.46 -27.78 -35.47
C ASN A 457 32.54 -28.62 -36.17
N ASP A 458 33.47 -29.21 -35.42
CA ASP A 458 34.51 -30.11 -35.98
C ASP A 458 33.88 -31.33 -36.65
N LYS A 459 32.80 -31.90 -36.07
CA LYS A 459 32.06 -33.01 -36.68
C LYS A 459 31.28 -32.60 -37.93
N GLU A 460 30.72 -31.39 -37.95
CA GLU A 460 30.06 -30.85 -39.14
C GLU A 460 31.08 -30.58 -40.26
N GLU A 461 32.28 -30.10 -39.95
CA GLU A 461 33.38 -29.95 -40.90
C GLU A 461 33.92 -31.30 -41.42
N GLU A 462 34.05 -32.31 -40.55
CA GLU A 462 34.42 -33.67 -40.98
C GLU A 462 33.35 -34.28 -41.90
N GLN A 463 32.06 -34.12 -41.57
CA GLN A 463 30.96 -34.58 -42.40
C GLN A 463 30.89 -33.84 -43.74
N ALA A 464 31.17 -32.54 -43.77
CA ALA A 464 31.24 -31.75 -45.00
C ALA A 464 32.39 -32.24 -45.91
N LYS A 465 33.58 -32.46 -45.35
CA LYS A 465 34.73 -33.02 -46.10
C LYS A 465 34.46 -34.43 -46.63
N GLN A 466 33.74 -35.26 -45.87
CA GLN A 466 33.35 -36.61 -46.31
C GLN A 466 32.31 -36.58 -47.45
N LYS A 467 31.41 -35.59 -47.44
CA LYS A 467 30.40 -35.38 -48.47
C LYS A 467 30.99 -34.82 -49.76
N ASP A 468 31.95 -33.91 -49.63
CA ASP A 468 32.72 -33.40 -50.77
C ASP A 468 33.59 -34.50 -51.39
N ALA A 469 34.19 -35.38 -50.59
CA ALA A 469 34.93 -36.54 -51.11
C ALA A 469 34.05 -37.54 -51.89
N MET A 470 32.81 -37.78 -51.46
CA MET A 470 31.85 -38.60 -52.22
C MET A 470 31.38 -37.93 -53.52
N LEU A 471 31.29 -36.59 -53.55
CA LEU A 471 30.93 -35.85 -54.77
C LEU A 471 32.06 -35.83 -55.82
N PHE A 472 33.32 -35.99 -55.41
CA PHE A 472 34.45 -36.10 -56.34
C PHE A 472 34.61 -37.51 -56.95
N GLU A 473 34.14 -38.58 -56.30
CA GLU A 473 34.17 -39.94 -56.88
C GLU A 473 33.05 -40.17 -57.93
N ASP A 474 31.93 -39.44 -57.85
CA ASP A 474 30.82 -39.55 -58.80
C ASP A 474 31.05 -38.75 -60.11
N ASP A 475 31.97 -37.79 -60.14
CA ASP A 475 32.25 -36.96 -61.34
C ASP A 475 33.36 -37.57 -62.24
N GLU A 476 34.24 -38.44 -61.72
CA GLU A 476 35.20 -39.19 -62.55
C GLU A 476 34.58 -40.42 -63.25
N THR A 477 33.45 -40.94 -62.78
CA THR A 477 32.81 -42.13 -63.36
C THR A 477 31.77 -41.83 -64.45
N ASN A 478 31.26 -40.60 -64.57
CA ASN A 478 30.27 -40.21 -65.58
C ASN A 478 30.83 -39.51 -66.84
N SER A 479 32.16 -39.33 -66.95
CA SER A 479 32.80 -38.67 -68.09
C SER A 479 33.29 -39.63 -69.21
N SER A 480 33.10 -40.95 -69.11
CA SER A 480 33.70 -41.93 -70.04
C SER A 480 32.73 -42.75 -70.91
N ILE A 481 31.43 -42.43 -70.96
CA ILE A 481 30.48 -43.13 -71.83
C ILE A 481 29.52 -42.12 -72.47
N THR A 482 29.85 -41.60 -73.65
CA THR A 482 28.96 -41.41 -74.83
C THR A 482 29.54 -40.39 -75.82
N THR A 483 30.29 -40.84 -76.83
CA THR A 483 30.35 -40.22 -78.17
C THR A 483 30.91 -41.23 -79.19
N ASN A 484 30.03 -42.00 -79.83
CA ASN A 484 30.23 -42.48 -81.21
C ASN A 484 28.92 -43.01 -81.80
N SER A 485 28.75 -42.82 -83.11
CA SER A 485 27.62 -43.17 -84.00
C SER A 485 26.40 -42.23 -83.90
N SER A 486 26.15 -41.35 -84.87
CA SER A 486 25.69 -41.56 -86.28
C SER A 486 24.28 -40.94 -86.40
N SER A 487 24.08 -39.78 -87.02
CA SER A 487 23.92 -39.53 -88.47
C SER A 487 22.71 -40.25 -89.10
N GLU A 488 21.93 -39.46 -89.87
CA GLU A 488 20.72 -39.81 -90.66
C GLU A 488 19.42 -39.88 -89.82
N GLU A 489 18.32 -39.20 -90.15
CA GLU A 489 17.93 -38.28 -91.23
C GLU A 489 16.72 -37.45 -90.72
#